data_AF-A0A0S1XCC3-F1
#
_entry.id   AF-A0A0S1XCC3-F1
#
_cell.length_a   1.000
_cell.length_b   1.000
_cell.length_c   1.000
_cell.angle_alpha   90.00
_cell.angle_beta   90.00
_cell.angle_gamma   90.00
#
_symmetry.space_group_name_H-M   'P 1'
#
loop_
_entity.id
_entity.type
_entity.pdbx_description
1 polymer ?
#
loop_
_entity_poly.entity_id
_entity_poly.type
_entity_poly.pdbx_seq_one_letter_code
_entity_poly.pdbx_strand_id
1 'polypeptide(L)'
;MRTRDVVILASWLAAIVISAVIIIKGGATYANIGIALLLFFMASGISFAVGYSLYDTEELKLSRELSSLNSKLREIEKKISSIEGKVEKVEKFLEE
;
A
#
# COMPACT_ATOMS: atom_id res chain seq x y z
N MET A 1 -11.80 -1.46 -6.30
CA MET A 1 -10.50 -1.49 -7.01
C MET A 1 -9.49 -0.75 -6.15
N ARG A 2 -8.28 -1.31 -5.96
CA ARG A 2 -7.22 -0.59 -5.24
C ARG A 2 -6.81 0.63 -6.08
N THR A 3 -6.45 1.73 -5.42
CA THR A 3 -5.98 2.97 -6.07
C THR A 3 -4.85 2.70 -7.06
N ARG A 4 -3.95 1.78 -6.73
CA ARG A 4 -2.90 1.25 -7.61
C ARG A 4 -3.43 0.78 -8.95
N ASP A 5 -4.44 -0.08 -8.93
CA ASP A 5 -4.97 -0.72 -10.14
C ASP A 5 -5.67 0.31 -11.04
N VAL A 6 -6.31 1.32 -10.43
CA VAL A 6 -6.93 2.44 -11.16
C VAL A 6 -5.87 3.29 -11.88
N VAL A 7 -4.76 3.61 -11.22
CA VAL A 7 -3.68 4.41 -11.81
C VAL A 7 -3.00 3.66 -12.96
N ILE A 8 -2.73 2.36 -12.78
CA ILE A 8 -2.16 1.52 -13.83
C ILE A 8 -3.12 1.48 -15.03
N LEU A 9 -4.39 1.18 -14.80
CA LEU A 9 -5.38 1.07 -15.87
C LEU A 9 -5.56 2.39 -16.63
N ALA A 10 -5.61 3.51 -15.92
CA ALA A 10 -5.71 4.84 -16.52
C ALA A 10 -4.48 5.18 -17.37
N SER A 11 -3.27 4.83 -16.91
CA SER A 11 -2.02 5.03 -17.66
C SER A 11 -2.00 4.24 -18.97
N TRP A 12 -2.42 2.98 -18.93
CA TRP A 12 -2.52 2.13 -20.13
C TRP A 12 -3.58 2.65 -21.11
N LEU A 13 -4.75 3.04 -20.61
CA LEU A 13 -5.80 3.66 -21.43
C LEU A 13 -5.31 4.94 -22.12
N ALA A 14 -4.62 5.81 -21.39
CA ALA A 14 -4.07 7.03 -21.96
C ALA A 14 -3.04 6.73 -23.06
N ALA A 15 -2.11 5.80 -22.81
CA ALA A 15 -1.12 5.41 -23.81
C ALA A 15 -1.77 4.86 -25.09
N ILE A 16 -2.80 3.99 -24.96
CA ILE A 16 -3.53 3.42 -26.09
C ILE A 16 -4.27 4.52 -26.88
N VAL A 17 -5.04 5.36 -26.19
CA VAL A 17 -5.86 6.39 -26.84
C VAL A 17 -4.98 7.42 -27.55
N ILE A 18 -3.94 7.93 -26.89
CA ILE A 18 -3.03 8.91 -27.48
C ILE A 18 -2.30 8.30 -28.68
N SER A 19 -1.79 7.07 -28.54
CA SER A 19 -1.12 6.37 -29.65
C SER A 19 -2.04 6.17 -30.84
N ALA A 20 -3.29 5.75 -30.60
CA ALA A 20 -4.29 5.58 -31.66
C ALA A 20 -4.56 6.89 -32.39
N VAL A 21 -4.73 8.01 -31.68
CA VAL A 21 -4.97 9.33 -32.29
C VAL A 21 -3.79 9.77 -33.14
N ILE A 22 -2.56 9.59 -32.64
CA ILE A 22 -1.32 9.94 -33.37
C ILE A 22 -1.23 9.14 -34.67
N ILE A 23 -1.48 7.83 -34.63
CA ILE A 23 -1.39 6.97 -35.81
C ILE A 23 -2.50 7.26 -36.82
N ILE A 24 -3.74 7.46 -36.36
CA ILE A 24 -4.90 7.73 -37.23
C ILE A 24 -4.77 9.08 -37.92
N LYS A 25 -4.35 10.14 -37.20
CA LYS A 25 -4.25 11.49 -37.78
C LYS A 25 -2.91 11.77 -38.47
N GLY A 26 -1.82 11.27 -37.91
CA GLY A 26 -0.46 11.53 -38.40
C GLY A 26 0.07 10.47 -39.36
N GLY A 27 -0.64 9.35 -39.52
CA GLY A 27 -0.21 8.19 -40.30
C GLY A 27 0.82 7.32 -39.58
N ALA A 28 1.01 6.10 -40.09
CA ALA A 28 1.95 5.10 -39.55
C ALA A 28 3.40 5.35 -40.01
N THR A 29 3.91 6.56 -39.78
CA THR A 29 5.32 6.90 -40.04
C THR A 29 6.23 6.38 -38.92
N TYR A 30 7.51 6.18 -39.22
CA TYR A 30 8.49 5.72 -38.22
C TYR A 30 8.53 6.60 -36.96
N ALA A 31 8.40 7.92 -37.13
CA ALA A 31 8.37 8.86 -36.01
C ALA A 31 7.15 8.63 -35.11
N ASN A 32 5.96 8.49 -35.70
CA ASN A 32 4.71 8.29 -34.95
C ASN A 32 4.66 6.93 -34.25
N ILE A 33 5.18 5.88 -34.90
CA ILE A 33 5.33 4.55 -34.30
C ILE A 33 6.34 4.61 -33.14
N GLY A 34 7.45 5.33 -33.31
CA GLY A 34 8.44 5.55 -32.26
C GLY A 34 7.85 6.24 -31.02
N ILE A 35 7.04 7.29 -31.23
CA ILE A 35 6.34 7.99 -30.15
C ILE A 35 5.33 7.07 -29.45
N ALA A 36 4.55 6.30 -30.20
CA ALA A 36 3.61 5.34 -29.64
C ALA A 36 4.32 4.28 -28.77
N LEU A 37 5.43 3.71 -29.25
CA LEU A 37 6.25 2.77 -28.48
C LEU A 37 6.80 3.40 -27.21
N LEU A 38 7.26 4.65 -27.28
CA LEU A 38 7.73 5.37 -26.10
C LEU A 38 6.62 5.59 -25.06
N LEU A 39 5.39 5.87 -25.49
CA LEU A 39 4.24 5.97 -24.58
C LEU A 39 3.93 4.65 -23.88
N PHE A 40 4.01 3.52 -24.59
CA PHE A 40 3.86 2.20 -23.98
C PHE A 40 4.99 1.88 -22.99
N PHE A 41 6.21 2.28 -23.31
CA PHE A 41 7.35 2.14 -22.39
C PHE A 41 7.15 2.97 -21.12
N MET A 42 6.66 4.21 -21.24
CA MET A 42 6.33 5.07 -20.09
C MET A 42 5.19 4.48 -19.25
N ALA A 43 4.13 3.94 -19.87
CA ALA A 43 3.04 3.26 -19.16
C ALA A 43 3.55 2.03 -18.37
N SER A 44 4.51 1.31 -18.94
CA SER A 44 5.20 0.19 -18.29
C SER A 44 6.04 0.65 -17.11
N GLY A 45 6.80 1.75 -17.27
CA GLY A 45 7.57 2.37 -16.19
C GLY A 45 6.68 2.85 -15.03
N ILE A 46 5.54 3.47 -15.33
CA ILE A 46 4.54 3.86 -14.33
C ILE A 46 4.01 2.63 -13.59
N SER A 47 3.69 1.54 -14.32
CA SER A 47 3.20 0.29 -13.73
C SER A 47 4.21 -0.30 -12.74
N PHE A 48 5.49 -0.25 -13.10
CA PHE A 48 6.58 -0.69 -12.22
C PHE A 48 6.72 0.21 -10.99
N ALA A 49 6.81 1.53 -11.18
CA ALA A 49 7.00 2.50 -10.10
C ALA A 49 5.85 2.49 -9.09
N VAL A 50 4.61 2.49 -9.59
CA VAL A 50 3.39 2.44 -8.77
C VAL A 50 3.23 1.07 -8.11
N GLY A 51 3.67 0.00 -8.79
CA GLY A 51 3.74 -1.37 -8.25
C GLY A 51 4.60 -1.45 -6.99
N TYR A 52 5.81 -0.92 -7.04
CA TYR A 52 6.73 -0.89 -5.90
C TYR A 52 6.35 0.14 -4.83
N SER A 53 6.02 1.38 -5.24
CA SER A 53 5.81 2.48 -4.30
C SER A 53 4.58 2.31 -3.41
N LEU A 54 3.47 1.79 -3.94
CA LEU A 54 2.26 1.60 -3.13
C LEU A 54 2.29 0.32 -2.28
N TYR A 55 3.05 -0.69 -2.69
CA TYR A 55 3.25 -1.90 -1.89
C TYR A 55 3.91 -1.57 -0.54
N ASP A 56 4.95 -0.74 -0.58
CA ASP A 56 5.71 -0.35 0.61
C ASP A 56 4.85 0.45 1.61
N THR A 57 3.91 1.26 1.13
CA THR A 57 3.04 2.05 2.02
C THR A 57 2.01 1.23 2.79
N GLU A 58 1.45 0.15 2.22
CA GLU A 58 0.51 -0.72 2.94
C GLU A 58 1.24 -1.54 4.00
N GLU A 59 2.41 -2.10 3.69
CA GLU A 59 3.23 -2.85 4.65
C GLU A 59 3.74 -1.96 5.80
N LEU A 60 4.21 -0.74 5.50
CA LEU A 60 4.61 0.21 6.53
C LEU A 60 3.45 0.63 7.44
N LYS A 61 2.25 0.78 6.89
CA LYS A 61 1.05 1.10 7.68
C LYS A 61 0.67 -0.06 8.59
N LEU A 62 0.64 -1.28 8.07
CA LEU A 62 0.37 -2.49 8.85
C LEU A 62 1.42 -2.69 9.96
N SER A 63 2.70 -2.48 9.66
CA SER A 63 3.78 -2.57 10.65
C SER A 63 3.61 -1.56 11.79
N ARG A 64 3.21 -0.31 11.48
CA ARG A 64 2.90 0.71 12.49
C ARG A 64 1.69 0.34 13.34
N GLU A 65 0.62 -0.17 12.71
CA GLU A 65 -0.58 -0.62 13.43
C GLU A 65 -0.25 -1.81 14.34
N LEU A 66 0.56 -2.76 13.87
CA LEU A 66 0.99 -3.93 14.64
C LEU A 66 1.88 -3.52 15.83
N SER A 67 2.80 -2.58 15.63
CA SER A 67 3.62 -2.00 16.70
C SER A 67 2.76 -1.31 17.77
N SER A 68 1.74 -0.55 17.34
CA SER A 68 0.77 0.11 18.24
C SER A 68 -0.10 -0.89 19.00
N LEU A 69 -0.53 -1.97 18.35
CA LEU A 69 -1.27 -3.04 19.03
C LEU A 69 -0.39 -3.74 20.06
N ASN A 70 0.87 -4.04 19.71
CA ASN A 70 1.80 -4.71 20.61
C ASN A 70 2.10 -3.87 21.87
N SER A 71 2.23 -2.54 21.73
CA SER A 71 2.45 -1.66 22.88
C SER A 71 1.23 -1.62 23.82
N LYS A 72 0.01 -1.56 23.26
CA LYS A 72 -1.24 -1.64 24.02
C LYS A 72 -1.37 -2.98 24.75
N LEU A 73 -1.01 -4.08 24.09
CA LEU A 73 -1.08 -5.42 24.66
C LEU A 73 -0.13 -5.55 25.86
N ARG A 74 1.09 -5.03 25.73
CA ARG A 74 2.07 -4.97 26.83
C ARG A 74 1.61 -4.10 28.00
N GLU A 75 0.84 -3.05 27.73
CA GLU A 75 0.23 -2.23 28.79
C GLU A 75 -0.90 -2.98 29.52
N ILE A 76 -1.72 -3.74 28.78
CA ILE A 76 -2.75 -4.60 29.36
C ILE A 76 -2.12 -5.68 30.24
N GLU A 77 -1.05 -6.36 29.78
CA GLU A 77 -0.32 -7.35 30.57
C GLU A 77 0.18 -6.77 31.90
N LYS A 78 0.75 -5.56 31.89
CA LYS A 78 1.17 -4.87 33.12
C LYS A 78 -0.01 -4.60 34.06
N LYS A 79 -1.16 -4.20 33.53
CA LYS A 79 -2.36 -3.95 34.35
C LYS A 79 -2.89 -5.24 34.95
N ILE A 80 -2.92 -6.33 34.19
CA ILE A 80 -3.33 -7.66 34.67
C ILE A 80 -2.40 -8.11 35.80
N SER A 81 -1.08 -8.06 35.60
CA SER A 81 -0.11 -8.42 36.64
C SER A 81 -0.26 -7.57 37.90
N SER A 82 -0.55 -6.27 37.75
CA SER A 82 -0.84 -5.42 38.91
C SER A 82 -2.15 -5.78 39.62
N ILE A 83 -3.18 -6.24 38.89
CA ILE A 83 -4.44 -6.70 39.48
C ILE A 83 -4.22 -8.02 40.20
N GLU A 84 -3.54 -8.99 39.59
CA GLU A 84 -3.20 -10.27 40.21
C GLU A 84 -2.48 -10.07 41.55
N GLY A 85 -1.47 -9.20 41.59
CA GLY A 85 -0.76 -8.90 42.85
C GLY A 85 -1.61 -8.16 43.89
N LYS A 86 -2.68 -7.46 43.49
CA LYS A 86 -3.66 -6.90 44.44
C LYS A 86 -4.63 -7.95 44.94
N VAL A 87 -5.09 -8.86 44.07
CA VAL A 87 -5.96 -9.98 44.44
C VAL A 87 -5.25 -10.89 45.45
N GLU A 88 -4.00 -11.27 45.20
CA GLU A 88 -3.21 -12.10 46.12
C GLU A 88 -3.07 -11.46 47.52
N LYS A 89 -2.91 -10.13 47.57
CA LYS A 89 -2.88 -9.39 48.85
C LYS A 89 -4.22 -9.41 49.58
N VAL A 90 -5.32 -9.32 48.86
CA VAL A 90 -6.67 -9.38 49.44
C VAL A 90 -6.96 -10.79 49.94
N GLU A 91 -6.59 -11.82 49.19
CA GLU A 91 -6.75 -13.23 49.61
C GLU A 91 -5.98 -13.50 50.90
N LYS A 92 -4.71 -13.09 51.00
CA LYS A 92 -3.92 -13.22 52.24
C LYS A 92 -4.54 -12.51 53.44
N PHE A 93 -5.16 -11.34 53.23
CA PHE A 93 -5.82 -10.60 54.31
C PHE A 93 -7.13 -11.25 54.78
N LEU A 94 -7.76 -12.08 53.94
CA LEU A 94 -8.98 -12.82 54.31
C LEU A 94 -8.68 -14.17 54.99
N GLU A 95 -7.46 -14.70 54.81
CA GLU A 95 -7.00 -15.94 55.46
C GLU A 95 -6.35 -15.71 56.84
N GLU A 96 -5.94 -14.48 57.17
CA GLU A 96 -5.53 -14.04 58.53
C GLU A 96 -6.72 -13.58 59.39
#